data_AF-A0A840S526-F1
#
_entry.id   AF-A0A840S526-F1
#
_cell.length_a   1.000
_cell.length_b   1.000
_cell.length_c   1.000
_cell.angle_alpha   90.00
_cell.angle_beta   90.00
_cell.angle_gamma   90.00
#
_symmetry.space_group_name_H-M   'P 1'
#
loop_
_entity.id
_entity.type
_entity.pdbx_description
1 polymer ?
#
loop_
_entity_poly.entity_id
_entity_poly.type
_entity_poly.pdbx_seq_one_letter_code
_entity_poly.pdbx_strand_id
1 'polypeptide(L)'
;MNLDYAELDPGRVLDALDTVGLRGDGRLLQLNSYENRVFLVHLEDGAAVVAKFYRPARWSNEQLLEEHRFALDLQADEVPLAAPLPLQACGASLLGEPPTLAQWQGLRFCAAPRQGGRAPELEDLEVLEVLGRFIARIHRVGRQREFTHRPRWAGRSPGDLAVEAVRASGCLPYELEGRWHGMVERCLQAVQQAFGAQPGLRTQRLHGDCHPGNLLWTPGGGAHFVDLDDAVTGPAVQDLWMLLSGDPAQAQQQLRALLAGYEQVLDFDRRELTLIEPLRTLRMIHHSGWIAKRWDDPAFPIAFPWFGTPNYWLDQVAKLAEQLEAMQDAPPAPPPKDDDDFVNFDGDGFA
;
A
#
# COMPACT_ATOMS: atom_id res chain seq x y z
N MET A 1 -32.80 -0.92 7.57
CA MET A 1 -32.10 -2.09 8.16
C MET A 1 -30.70 -2.05 7.56
N ASN A 2 -29.64 -2.09 8.38
CA ASN A 2 -28.28 -2.11 7.85
C ASN A 2 -27.98 -3.52 7.36
N LEU A 3 -27.46 -3.65 6.15
CA LEU A 3 -27.01 -4.94 5.63
C LEU A 3 -25.72 -5.35 6.33
N ASP A 4 -25.62 -6.63 6.67
CA ASP A 4 -24.35 -7.21 7.13
C ASP A 4 -23.41 -7.34 5.92
N TYR A 5 -22.17 -6.86 6.10
CA TYR A 5 -21.09 -7.02 5.13
C TYR A 5 -20.80 -8.51 4.84
N ALA A 6 -21.03 -9.39 5.81
CA ALA A 6 -20.90 -10.84 5.65
C ALA A 6 -21.88 -11.41 4.60
N GLU A 7 -23.05 -10.79 4.46
CA GLU A 7 -24.15 -11.23 3.60
C GLU A 7 -24.18 -10.50 2.24
N LEU A 8 -23.07 -9.89 1.79
CA LEU A 8 -23.01 -9.25 0.47
C LEU A 8 -22.94 -10.33 -0.64
N ASP A 9 -24.11 -10.79 -1.08
CA ASP A 9 -24.31 -11.72 -2.19
C ASP A 9 -24.34 -11.00 -3.56
N PRO A 10 -24.26 -11.74 -4.69
CA PRO A 10 -24.28 -11.14 -6.02
C PRO A 10 -25.51 -10.27 -6.31
N GLY A 11 -26.69 -10.62 -5.78
CA GLY A 11 -27.92 -9.84 -5.99
C GLY A 11 -27.83 -8.48 -5.33
N ARG A 12 -27.38 -8.44 -4.07
CA ARG A 12 -27.17 -7.18 -3.33
C ARG A 12 -26.11 -6.29 -3.96
N VAL A 13 -25.09 -6.87 -4.58
CA VAL A 13 -24.08 -6.10 -5.33
C VAL A 13 -24.72 -5.41 -6.53
N LEU A 14 -25.53 -6.13 -7.31
CA LEU A 14 -26.24 -5.55 -8.47
C LEU A 14 -27.24 -4.47 -8.03
N ASP A 15 -28.04 -4.72 -6.99
CA ASP A 15 -28.97 -3.73 -6.42
C ASP A 15 -28.24 -2.46 -5.98
N ALA A 16 -27.07 -2.59 -5.34
CA ALA A 16 -26.26 -1.45 -4.92
C ALA A 16 -25.75 -0.65 -6.14
N LEU A 17 -25.26 -1.32 -7.18
CA LEU A 17 -24.77 -0.63 -8.39
C LEU A 17 -25.89 0.07 -9.17
N ASP A 18 -27.09 -0.51 -9.22
CA ASP A 18 -28.27 0.14 -9.80
C ASP A 18 -28.59 1.47 -9.12
N THR A 19 -28.38 1.57 -7.80
CA THR A 19 -28.62 2.80 -7.03
C THR A 19 -27.66 3.94 -7.37
N VAL A 20 -26.62 3.65 -8.14
CA VAL A 20 -25.66 4.64 -8.66
C VAL A 20 -25.65 4.74 -10.19
N GLY A 21 -26.64 4.13 -10.86
CA GLY A 21 -26.79 4.16 -12.32
C GLY A 21 -25.90 3.18 -13.08
N LEU A 22 -25.19 2.29 -12.39
CA LEU A 22 -24.31 1.29 -13.01
C LEU A 22 -25.06 -0.04 -13.14
N ARG A 23 -25.91 -0.16 -14.17
CA ARG A 23 -26.76 -1.34 -14.38
C ARG A 23 -25.97 -2.54 -14.88
N GLY A 24 -25.91 -3.59 -14.06
CA GLY A 24 -25.24 -4.84 -14.40
C GLY A 24 -26.05 -5.72 -15.35
N ASP A 25 -25.37 -6.43 -16.26
CA ASP A 25 -26.00 -7.37 -17.21
C ASP A 25 -26.19 -8.79 -16.63
N GLY A 26 -25.89 -8.96 -15.33
CA GLY A 26 -25.94 -10.23 -14.60
C GLY A 26 -24.61 -11.00 -14.56
N ARG A 27 -23.61 -10.64 -15.37
CA ARG A 27 -22.26 -11.25 -15.27
C ARG A 27 -21.44 -10.54 -14.19
N LEU A 28 -21.19 -11.27 -13.11
CA LEU A 28 -20.44 -10.81 -11.94
C LEU A 28 -19.42 -11.86 -11.53
N LEU A 29 -18.18 -11.42 -11.27
CA LEU A 29 -17.10 -12.25 -10.75
C LEU A 29 -16.53 -11.62 -9.48
N GLN A 30 -16.54 -12.35 -8.37
CA GLN A 30 -15.85 -11.92 -7.16
C GLN A 30 -14.33 -12.07 -7.35
N LEU A 31 -13.59 -10.98 -7.12
CA LEU A 31 -12.14 -10.96 -7.17
C LEU A 31 -11.56 -11.29 -5.79
N ASN A 32 -10.34 -11.84 -5.76
CA ASN A 32 -9.67 -12.15 -4.51
C ASN A 32 -9.24 -10.87 -3.80
N SER A 33 -9.86 -10.55 -2.67
CA SER A 33 -9.46 -9.47 -1.77
C SER A 33 -9.92 -9.82 -0.35
N TYR A 34 -8.98 -9.84 0.59
CA TYR A 34 -9.26 -10.14 2.00
C TYR A 34 -9.85 -8.94 2.74
N GLU A 35 -9.50 -7.74 2.29
CA GLU A 35 -9.87 -6.53 2.98
C GLU A 35 -11.28 -6.09 2.63
N ASN A 36 -11.49 -5.86 1.35
CA ASN A 36 -12.71 -5.33 0.76
C ASN A 36 -13.36 -6.41 -0.10
N ARG A 37 -14.68 -6.37 -0.28
CA ARG A 37 -15.35 -7.25 -1.23
C ARG A 37 -15.30 -6.57 -2.59
N VAL A 38 -14.54 -7.17 -3.50
CA VAL A 38 -14.27 -6.61 -4.82
C VAL A 38 -14.91 -7.49 -5.88
N PHE A 39 -15.63 -6.87 -6.81
CA PHE A 39 -16.35 -7.57 -7.87
C PHE A 39 -16.05 -6.94 -9.22
N LEU A 40 -15.75 -7.77 -10.21
CA LEU A 40 -15.82 -7.39 -11.61
C LEU A 40 -17.27 -7.55 -12.08
N VAL A 41 -17.88 -6.46 -12.53
CA VAL A 41 -19.27 -6.42 -12.99
C VAL A 41 -19.33 -5.94 -14.42
N HIS A 42 -19.99 -6.70 -15.29
CA HIS A 42 -20.29 -6.27 -16.65
C HIS A 42 -21.62 -5.52 -16.69
N LEU A 43 -21.65 -4.43 -17.45
CA LEU A 43 -22.79 -3.52 -17.53
C LEU A 43 -23.60 -3.72 -18.82
N GLU A 44 -24.86 -3.30 -18.81
CA GLU A 44 -25.77 -3.40 -19.96
C GLU A 44 -25.30 -2.62 -21.20
N ASP A 45 -24.47 -1.59 -21.01
CA ASP A 45 -23.87 -0.79 -22.08
C ASP A 45 -22.64 -1.46 -22.73
N GLY A 46 -22.26 -2.65 -22.24
CA GLY A 46 -21.11 -3.42 -22.71
C GLY A 46 -19.80 -3.10 -21.98
N ALA A 47 -19.76 -2.09 -21.11
CA ALA A 47 -18.60 -1.79 -20.29
C ALA A 47 -18.43 -2.80 -19.14
N ALA A 48 -17.31 -2.73 -18.44
CA ALA A 48 -17.08 -3.48 -17.21
C ALA A 48 -16.38 -2.61 -16.16
N VAL A 49 -16.84 -2.73 -14.93
CA VAL A 49 -16.35 -1.97 -13.78
C VAL A 49 -15.87 -2.90 -12.67
N VAL A 50 -14.95 -2.42 -11.86
CA VAL A 50 -14.54 -3.06 -10.62
C VAL A 50 -15.23 -2.32 -9.47
N ALA A 51 -16.20 -2.97 -8.84
CA ALA A 51 -16.91 -2.46 -7.67
C ALA A 51 -16.19 -2.89 -6.39
N LYS A 52 -15.85 -1.93 -5.53
CA LYS A 52 -15.17 -2.16 -4.26
C LYS A 52 -16.10 -1.77 -3.11
N PHE A 53 -16.49 -2.75 -2.30
CA PHE A 53 -17.29 -2.54 -1.09
C PHE A 53 -16.36 -2.49 0.12
N TYR A 54 -16.34 -1.35 0.78
CA TYR A 54 -15.44 -1.08 1.89
C TYR A 54 -15.91 -1.78 3.16
N ARG A 55 -14.99 -2.50 3.82
CA ARG A 55 -15.26 -3.13 5.11
C ARG A 55 -15.69 -2.08 6.14
N PRO A 56 -16.81 -2.29 6.85
CA PRO A 56 -17.22 -1.39 7.94
C PRO A 56 -16.12 -1.23 8.99
N ALA A 57 -16.03 -0.03 9.58
CA ALA A 57 -15.08 0.31 10.65
C ALA A 57 -13.57 0.16 10.34
N ARG A 58 -13.16 -0.13 9.10
CA ARG A 58 -11.75 -0.03 8.68
C ARG A 58 -11.32 1.43 8.47
N TRP A 59 -11.99 2.11 7.53
CA TRP A 59 -11.74 3.51 7.20
C TRP A 59 -12.97 4.37 7.48
N SER A 60 -12.76 5.62 7.92
CA SER A 60 -13.80 6.65 7.94
C SER A 60 -14.14 7.14 6.54
N ASN A 61 -15.22 7.90 6.38
CA ASN A 61 -15.57 8.45 5.08
C ASN A 61 -14.49 9.44 4.59
N GLU A 62 -13.93 10.23 5.49
CA GLU A 62 -12.87 11.20 5.20
C GLU A 62 -11.61 10.48 4.69
N GLN A 63 -11.23 9.36 5.30
CA GLN A 63 -10.08 8.55 4.86
C GLN A 63 -10.33 7.93 3.48
N LEU A 64 -11.53 7.39 3.22
CA LEU A 64 -11.88 6.86 1.90
C LEU A 64 -11.84 7.95 0.82
N LEU A 65 -12.37 9.14 1.12
CA LEU A 65 -12.38 10.27 0.19
C LEU A 65 -10.98 10.85 -0.05
N GLU A 66 -10.06 10.76 0.91
CA GLU A 66 -8.65 11.11 0.70
C GLU A 66 -7.97 10.17 -0.30
N GLU A 67 -8.21 8.86 -0.22
CA GLU A 67 -7.75 7.88 -1.23
C GLU A 67 -8.34 8.20 -2.60
N HIS A 68 -9.66 8.42 -2.67
CA HIS A 68 -10.32 8.75 -3.93
C HIS A 68 -9.74 10.02 -4.54
N ARG A 69 -9.52 11.06 -3.73
CA ARG A 69 -8.89 12.29 -4.20
C ARG A 69 -7.48 12.03 -4.72
N PHE A 70 -6.68 11.24 -4.00
CA PHE A 70 -5.33 10.93 -4.45
C PHE A 70 -5.34 10.14 -5.76
N ALA A 71 -6.24 9.17 -5.91
CA ALA A 71 -6.42 8.44 -7.15
C ALA A 71 -6.80 9.35 -8.34
N LEU A 72 -7.69 10.31 -8.10
CA LEU A 72 -8.08 11.31 -9.11
C LEU A 72 -6.93 12.28 -9.44
N ASP A 73 -6.19 12.75 -8.44
CA ASP A 73 -5.00 13.60 -8.64
C ASP A 73 -3.95 12.84 -9.50
N LEU A 74 -3.76 11.54 -9.24
CA LEU A 74 -2.85 10.68 -10.01
C LEU A 74 -3.32 10.49 -11.46
N GLN A 75 -4.60 10.20 -11.66
CA GLN A 75 -5.17 10.06 -13.00
C GLN A 75 -5.06 11.38 -13.80
N ALA A 76 -5.24 12.53 -13.15
CA ALA A 76 -5.10 13.84 -13.78
C ALA A 76 -3.65 14.15 -14.20
N ASP A 77 -2.65 13.58 -13.54
CA ASP A 77 -1.22 13.65 -13.90
C ASP A 77 -0.79 12.50 -14.83
N GLU A 78 -1.77 11.83 -15.46
CA GLU A 78 -1.62 10.70 -16.38
C GLU A 78 -0.86 9.51 -15.79
N VAL A 79 -0.87 9.35 -14.46
CA VAL A 79 -0.29 8.19 -13.79
C VAL A 79 -1.25 7.02 -13.97
N PRO A 80 -0.76 5.85 -14.43
CA PRO A 80 -1.61 4.71 -14.77
C PRO A 80 -2.17 4.03 -13.52
N LEU A 81 -3.31 4.54 -13.06
CA LEU A 81 -4.07 4.04 -11.92
C LEU A 81 -5.57 4.18 -12.19
N ALA A 82 -6.35 3.21 -11.74
CA ALA A 82 -7.81 3.23 -11.86
C ALA A 82 -8.45 4.11 -10.79
N ALA A 83 -8.70 5.39 -11.10
CA ALA A 83 -9.44 6.26 -10.21
C ALA A 83 -10.93 5.85 -10.13
N PRO A 84 -11.59 6.05 -8.97
CA PRO A 84 -13.01 5.79 -8.84
C PRO A 84 -13.82 6.72 -9.75
N LEU A 85 -14.86 6.18 -10.36
CA LEU A 85 -15.79 6.88 -11.23
C LEU A 85 -16.62 7.88 -10.43
N PRO A 86 -16.87 9.10 -10.96
CA PRO A 86 -17.98 9.92 -10.52
C PRO A 86 -19.30 9.14 -10.67
N LEU A 87 -20.08 9.09 -9.60
CA LEU A 87 -21.33 8.34 -9.51
C LEU A 87 -22.54 9.27 -9.66
N GLN A 88 -23.66 8.72 -10.10
CA GLN A 88 -24.93 9.43 -10.21
C GLN A 88 -25.92 8.88 -9.18
N ALA A 89 -26.54 9.73 -8.37
CA ALA A 89 -27.47 9.28 -7.34
C ALA A 89 -28.80 8.81 -7.97
N CYS A 90 -29.07 7.51 -7.92
CA CYS A 90 -30.34 6.89 -8.33
C CYS A 90 -31.08 6.22 -7.16
N GLY A 91 -30.50 6.24 -5.96
CA GLY A 91 -31.04 5.60 -4.75
C GLY A 91 -30.05 5.51 -3.59
N ALA A 92 -28.74 5.69 -3.86
CA ALA A 92 -27.71 5.83 -2.83
C ALA A 92 -27.51 7.31 -2.43
N SER A 93 -27.02 7.51 -1.22
CA SER A 93 -26.38 8.79 -0.84
C SER A 93 -24.96 8.80 -1.40
N LEU A 94 -24.52 9.92 -1.97
CA LEU A 94 -23.18 10.06 -2.52
C LEU A 94 -22.35 11.06 -1.72
N LEU A 95 -21.05 10.79 -1.59
CA LEU A 95 -20.08 11.59 -0.87
C LEU A 95 -18.86 11.88 -1.76
N GLY A 96 -18.20 13.00 -1.48
CA GLY A 96 -17.01 13.46 -2.19
C GLY A 96 -17.29 14.45 -3.32
N GLU A 97 -16.23 15.08 -3.83
CA GLU A 97 -16.30 16.03 -4.95
C GLU A 97 -15.17 15.74 -5.97
N PRO A 98 -15.40 15.07 -7.10
CA PRO A 98 -16.69 14.54 -7.54
C PRO A 98 -17.21 13.43 -6.62
N PRO A 99 -18.54 13.18 -6.63
CA PRO A 99 -19.16 12.16 -5.79
C PRO A 99 -18.73 10.77 -6.23
N THR A 100 -17.80 10.17 -5.50
CA THR A 100 -17.14 8.89 -5.87
C THR A 100 -17.38 7.79 -4.83
N LEU A 101 -17.89 8.14 -3.65
CA LEU A 101 -18.21 7.20 -2.59
C LEU A 101 -19.72 7.13 -2.41
N ALA A 102 -20.31 5.96 -2.63
CA ALA A 102 -21.72 5.72 -2.41
C ALA A 102 -21.97 5.09 -1.04
N GLN A 103 -23.12 5.42 -0.46
CA GLN A 103 -23.64 4.83 0.76
C GLN A 103 -25.06 4.31 0.51
N TRP A 104 -25.26 3.02 0.74
CA TRP A 104 -26.55 2.35 0.56
C TRP A 104 -26.73 1.24 1.59
N GLN A 105 -27.82 1.29 2.35
CA GLN A 105 -28.16 0.32 3.41
C GLN A 105 -27.02 0.01 4.40
N GLY A 106 -26.23 1.03 4.75
CA GLY A 106 -25.09 0.90 5.68
C GLY A 106 -23.78 0.43 5.01
N LEU A 107 -23.82 0.01 3.75
CA LEU A 107 -22.64 -0.32 2.96
C LEU A 107 -22.04 0.95 2.35
N ARG A 108 -20.72 0.94 2.18
CA ARG A 108 -19.96 1.99 1.50
C ARG A 108 -19.23 1.37 0.32
N PHE A 109 -19.36 1.95 -0.87
CA PHE A 109 -18.75 1.38 -2.07
C PHE A 109 -18.39 2.43 -3.10
N CYS A 110 -17.49 2.05 -4.00
CA CYS A 110 -17.15 2.81 -5.20
C CYS A 110 -17.05 1.85 -6.40
N ALA A 111 -16.93 2.41 -7.59
CA ALA A 111 -16.66 1.67 -8.81
C ALA A 111 -15.53 2.34 -9.58
N ALA A 112 -14.62 1.55 -10.16
CA ALA A 112 -13.54 2.05 -11.00
C ALA A 112 -13.56 1.34 -12.36
N PRO A 113 -12.99 1.94 -13.43
CA PRO A 113 -12.80 1.24 -14.69
C PRO A 113 -11.96 -0.02 -14.52
N ARG A 114 -12.35 -1.12 -15.17
CA ARG A 114 -11.51 -2.32 -15.21
C ARG A 114 -10.17 -2.02 -15.89
N GLN A 115 -9.08 -2.34 -15.20
CA GLN A 115 -7.74 -2.39 -15.79
C GLN A 115 -7.36 -3.84 -16.08
N GLY A 116 -6.69 -4.06 -17.22
CA GLY A 116 -6.12 -5.35 -17.59
C GLY A 116 -4.61 -5.32 -17.47
N GLY A 117 -3.99 -6.50 -17.34
CA GLY A 117 -2.55 -6.66 -17.33
C GLY A 117 -2.14 -7.98 -16.70
N ARG A 118 -0.84 -8.27 -16.75
CA ARG A 118 -0.22 -9.43 -16.08
C ARG A 118 0.69 -8.93 -14.95
N ALA A 119 1.18 -9.82 -14.10
CA ALA A 119 2.23 -9.43 -13.16
C ALA A 119 3.49 -8.98 -13.95
N PRO A 120 4.22 -7.94 -13.49
CA PRO A 120 5.49 -7.56 -14.09
C PRO A 120 6.59 -8.61 -13.83
N GLU A 121 7.53 -8.72 -14.77
CA GLU A 121 8.71 -9.58 -14.63
C GLU A 121 9.82 -8.82 -13.89
N LEU A 122 9.89 -8.96 -12.57
CA LEU A 122 10.83 -8.19 -11.73
C LEU A 122 12.29 -8.66 -11.80
N GLU A 123 12.57 -9.72 -12.55
CA GLU A 123 13.94 -10.13 -12.90
C GLU A 123 14.51 -9.29 -14.05
N ASP A 124 13.64 -8.63 -14.82
CA ASP A 124 14.03 -7.72 -15.89
C ASP A 124 14.30 -6.31 -15.32
N LEU A 125 15.55 -5.86 -15.47
CA LEU A 125 15.99 -4.56 -14.98
C LEU A 125 15.36 -3.40 -15.77
N GLU A 126 15.02 -3.60 -17.05
CA GLU A 126 14.33 -2.58 -17.85
C GLU A 126 12.91 -2.36 -17.32
N VAL A 127 12.23 -3.44 -16.93
CA VAL A 127 10.91 -3.38 -16.25
C VAL A 127 11.03 -2.62 -14.93
N LEU A 128 12.05 -2.92 -14.12
CA LEU A 128 12.29 -2.22 -12.86
C LEU A 128 12.60 -0.73 -13.04
N GLU A 129 13.35 -0.35 -14.07
CA GLU A 129 13.62 1.06 -14.36
C GLU A 129 12.32 1.80 -14.75
N VAL A 130 11.47 1.17 -15.57
CA VAL A 130 10.15 1.71 -15.90
C VAL A 130 9.28 1.85 -14.64
N LEU A 131 9.25 0.84 -13.77
CA LEU A 131 8.52 0.90 -12.50
C LEU A 131 9.04 2.04 -11.62
N GLY A 132 10.36 2.22 -11.53
CA GLY A 132 10.99 3.33 -10.83
C GLY A 132 10.45 4.70 -11.30
N ARG A 133 10.39 4.92 -12.62
CA ARG A 133 9.80 6.13 -13.21
C ARG A 133 8.34 6.33 -12.79
N PHE A 134 7.51 5.28 -12.84
CA PHE A 134 6.10 5.41 -12.47
C PHE A 134 5.89 5.68 -10.98
N ILE A 135 6.66 5.02 -10.11
CA ILE A 135 6.63 5.27 -8.66
C ILE A 135 7.03 6.72 -8.38
N ALA A 136 8.07 7.23 -9.04
CA ALA A 136 8.47 8.63 -8.92
C ALA A 136 7.36 9.60 -9.37
N ARG A 137 6.56 9.27 -10.40
CA ARG A 137 5.39 10.05 -10.79
C ARG A 137 4.29 10.03 -9.73
N ILE A 138 4.00 8.86 -9.13
CA ILE A 138 3.08 8.76 -7.99
C ILE A 138 3.55 9.68 -6.86
N HIS A 139 4.83 9.62 -6.53
CA HIS A 139 5.46 10.40 -5.47
C HIS A 139 5.47 11.89 -5.76
N ARG A 140 5.67 12.30 -7.01
CA ARG A 140 5.60 13.70 -7.45
C ARG A 140 4.22 14.28 -7.17
N VAL A 141 3.14 13.57 -7.54
CA VAL A 141 1.76 13.96 -7.18
C VAL A 141 1.55 13.89 -5.67
N GLY A 142 2.07 12.85 -5.02
CA GLY A 142 1.98 12.63 -3.58
C GLY A 142 2.61 13.75 -2.73
N ARG A 143 3.59 14.48 -3.29
CA ARG A 143 4.23 15.67 -2.69
C ARG A 143 3.43 16.96 -2.81
N GLN A 144 2.38 17.01 -3.64
CA GLN A 144 1.63 18.25 -3.90
C GLN A 144 0.62 18.59 -2.79
N ARG A 145 0.15 17.58 -2.04
CA ARG A 145 -0.80 17.73 -0.93
C ARG A 145 -0.51 16.70 0.14
N GLU A 146 -0.99 16.94 1.34
CA GLU A 146 -0.87 16.02 2.47
C GLU A 146 -2.18 15.25 2.68
N PHE A 147 -2.08 14.06 3.25
CA PHE A 147 -3.24 13.45 3.89
C PHE A 147 -3.43 14.05 5.27
N THR A 148 -4.68 14.32 5.63
CA THR A 148 -5.11 14.80 6.94
C THR A 148 -5.62 13.66 7.82
N HIS A 149 -6.31 12.68 7.23
CA HIS A 149 -6.99 11.60 7.97
C HIS A 149 -6.36 10.22 7.77
N ARG A 150 -5.71 9.96 6.62
CA ARG A 150 -5.02 8.70 6.37
C ARG A 150 -3.83 8.50 7.33
N PRO A 151 -3.49 7.24 7.65
CA PRO A 151 -2.39 6.97 8.56
C PRO A 151 -1.04 7.49 8.05
N ARG A 152 -0.15 7.67 9.01
CA ARG A 152 1.25 8.01 8.77
C ARG A 152 2.13 6.82 9.15
N TRP A 153 2.91 6.32 8.21
CA TRP A 153 3.92 5.29 8.40
C TRP A 153 5.30 5.93 8.51
N ALA A 154 5.53 6.56 9.66
CA ALA A 154 6.83 7.13 10.02
C ALA A 154 7.08 6.90 11.52
N GLY A 155 8.14 6.18 11.87
CA GLY A 155 8.44 5.78 13.24
C GLY A 155 7.64 4.55 13.69
N ARG A 156 7.58 4.33 15.01
CA ARG A 156 7.04 3.09 15.60
C ARG A 156 5.52 3.00 15.67
N SER A 157 4.79 4.10 15.48
CA SER A 157 3.34 4.15 15.76
C SER A 157 2.49 3.12 15.01
N PRO A 158 2.75 2.72 13.74
CA PRO A 158 1.98 1.65 13.10
C PRO A 158 2.19 0.30 13.80
N GLY A 159 3.39 0.07 14.33
CA GLY A 159 3.73 -1.12 15.09
C GLY A 159 3.03 -1.16 16.45
N ASP A 160 2.96 -0.02 17.16
CA ASP A 160 2.25 0.06 18.43
C ASP A 160 0.76 -0.27 18.27
N LEU A 161 0.11 0.23 17.21
CA LEU A 161 -1.28 -0.11 16.88
C LEU A 161 -1.46 -1.61 16.59
N ALA A 162 -0.50 -2.23 15.91
CA ALA A 162 -0.54 -3.66 15.62
C ALA A 162 -0.36 -4.51 16.88
N VAL A 163 0.51 -4.09 17.81
CA VAL A 163 0.66 -4.74 19.13
C VAL A 163 -0.63 -4.69 19.93
N GLU A 164 -1.30 -3.54 19.93
CA GLU A 164 -2.59 -3.41 20.60
C GLU A 164 -3.66 -4.30 19.97
N ALA A 165 -3.70 -4.40 18.64
CA ALA A 165 -4.61 -5.31 17.95
C ALA A 165 -4.36 -6.79 18.32
N VAL A 166 -3.09 -7.21 18.39
CA VAL A 166 -2.74 -8.56 18.86
C VAL A 166 -3.19 -8.78 20.29
N ARG A 167 -2.92 -7.83 21.20
CA ARG A 167 -3.35 -7.90 22.60
C ARG A 167 -4.86 -8.04 22.71
N ALA A 168 -5.60 -7.18 22.01
CA ALA A 168 -7.07 -7.14 22.06
C ALA A 168 -7.71 -8.42 21.49
N SER A 169 -7.05 -9.09 20.54
CA SER A 169 -7.58 -10.32 19.92
C SER A 169 -7.57 -11.54 20.85
N GLY A 170 -6.69 -11.57 21.86
CA GLY A 170 -6.49 -12.76 22.69
C GLY A 170 -5.89 -13.97 21.95
N CYS A 171 -5.40 -13.80 20.71
CA CYS A 171 -4.83 -14.90 19.92
C CYS A 171 -3.40 -15.29 20.33
N LEU A 172 -2.73 -14.51 21.18
CA LEU A 172 -1.37 -14.78 21.65
C LEU A 172 -1.44 -15.68 22.91
N PRO A 173 -0.85 -16.89 22.90
CA PRO A 173 -0.82 -17.75 24.07
C PRO A 173 -0.10 -17.07 25.25
N TYR A 174 -0.69 -17.19 26.44
CA TYR A 174 -0.22 -16.52 27.66
C TYR A 174 1.26 -16.80 27.95
N GLU A 175 1.71 -18.05 27.76
CA GLU A 175 3.10 -18.46 27.97
C GLU A 175 4.11 -17.82 26.99
N LEU A 176 3.63 -17.28 25.86
CA LEU A 176 4.47 -16.62 24.84
C LEU A 176 4.37 -15.09 24.89
N GLU A 177 3.42 -14.51 25.64
CA GLU A 177 3.19 -13.06 25.70
C GLU A 177 4.46 -12.28 26.03
N GLY A 178 5.15 -12.64 27.12
CA GLY A 178 6.35 -11.94 27.55
C GLY A 178 7.49 -12.02 26.54
N ARG A 179 7.65 -13.17 25.88
CA ARG A 179 8.69 -13.38 24.86
C ARG A 179 8.40 -12.57 23.60
N TRP A 180 7.16 -12.58 23.13
CA TRP A 180 6.74 -11.85 21.94
C TRP A 180 6.80 -10.34 22.17
N HIS A 181 6.16 -9.83 23.23
CA HIS A 181 6.16 -8.40 23.56
C HIS A 181 7.58 -7.86 23.78
N GLY A 182 8.43 -8.61 24.49
CA GLY A 182 9.83 -8.21 24.70
C GLY A 182 10.62 -8.09 23.39
N MET A 183 10.40 -9.02 22.45
CA MET A 183 11.05 -8.94 21.13
C MET A 183 10.51 -7.77 20.30
N VAL A 184 9.19 -7.62 20.22
CA VAL A 184 8.54 -6.56 19.45
C VAL A 184 8.95 -5.19 19.97
N GLU A 185 8.99 -4.98 21.28
CA GLU A 185 9.39 -3.69 21.86
C GLU A 185 10.81 -3.30 21.46
N ARG A 186 11.77 -4.25 21.48
CA ARG A 186 13.14 -3.98 21.01
C ARG A 186 13.17 -3.62 19.52
N CYS A 187 12.38 -4.31 18.70
CA CYS A 187 12.24 -3.99 17.29
C CYS A 187 11.66 -2.59 17.08
N LEU A 188 10.59 -2.23 17.79
CA LEU A 188 9.95 -0.92 17.68
C LEU A 188 10.84 0.22 18.19
N GLN A 189 11.68 -0.03 19.20
CA GLN A 189 12.71 0.92 19.63
C GLN A 189 13.76 1.13 18.55
N ALA A 190 14.27 0.05 17.93
CA ALA A 190 15.22 0.15 16.81
C ALA A 190 14.62 0.87 15.61
N VAL A 191 13.37 0.58 15.25
CA VAL A 191 12.61 1.32 14.22
C VAL A 191 12.55 2.81 14.57
N GLN A 192 12.15 3.16 15.79
CA GLN A 192 12.05 4.56 16.22
C GLN A 192 13.39 5.28 16.17
N GLN A 193 14.49 4.59 16.53
CA GLN A 193 15.85 5.12 16.44
C GLN A 193 16.26 5.35 14.99
N ALA A 194 15.99 4.40 14.09
CA ALA A 194 16.33 4.52 12.66
C ALA A 194 15.61 5.71 12.01
N PHE A 195 14.33 5.92 12.31
CA PHE A 195 13.62 7.13 11.86
C PHE A 195 14.16 8.41 12.52
N GLY A 196 14.53 8.36 13.81
CA GLY A 196 15.12 9.49 14.52
C GLY A 196 16.51 9.90 14.01
N ALA A 197 17.25 8.97 13.41
CA ALA A 197 18.54 9.22 12.77
C ALA A 197 18.44 9.92 11.39
N GLN A 198 17.22 10.20 10.92
CA GLN A 198 16.95 10.85 9.64
C GLN A 198 16.36 12.27 9.84
N PRO A 199 17.16 13.26 10.29
CA PRO A 199 16.68 14.61 10.48
C PRO A 199 16.25 15.21 9.13
N GLY A 200 15.07 15.84 9.12
CA GLY A 200 14.49 16.44 7.93
C GLY A 200 13.95 15.43 6.92
N LEU A 201 13.75 14.16 7.30
CA LEU A 201 13.13 13.15 6.45
C LEU A 201 11.80 13.66 5.89
N ARG A 202 11.75 13.81 4.56
CA ARG A 202 10.54 14.23 3.87
C ARG A 202 9.58 13.04 3.80
N THR A 203 8.34 13.26 4.20
CA THR A 203 7.25 12.31 3.99
C THR A 203 6.25 12.85 2.99
N GLN A 204 5.55 11.96 2.33
CA GLN A 204 4.60 12.29 1.25
C GLN A 204 3.49 11.23 1.20
N ARG A 205 2.43 11.48 0.42
CA ARG A 205 1.43 10.46 0.12
C ARG A 205 2.05 9.38 -0.76
N LEU A 206 1.80 8.12 -0.42
CA LEU A 206 2.37 6.93 -1.04
C LEU A 206 1.26 5.99 -1.49
N HIS A 207 1.60 5.03 -2.36
CA HIS A 207 0.80 3.82 -2.54
C HIS A 207 0.71 3.02 -1.23
N GLY A 208 1.79 2.96 -0.45
CA GLY A 208 1.84 2.36 0.88
C GLY A 208 1.98 0.84 0.88
N ASP A 209 1.40 0.18 -0.12
CA ASP A 209 1.49 -1.27 -0.35
C ASP A 209 1.96 -1.63 -1.78
N CYS A 210 3.01 -0.97 -2.28
CA CYS A 210 3.56 -1.21 -3.62
C CYS A 210 4.39 -2.51 -3.68
N HIS A 211 3.73 -3.63 -3.87
CA HIS A 211 4.34 -4.95 -4.06
C HIS A 211 3.81 -5.61 -5.36
N PRO A 212 4.42 -6.73 -5.83
CA PRO A 212 4.12 -7.27 -7.16
C PRO A 212 2.64 -7.66 -7.38
N GLY A 213 1.91 -7.97 -6.31
CA GLY A 213 0.49 -8.32 -6.36
C GLY A 213 -0.43 -7.13 -6.66
N ASN A 214 0.03 -5.90 -6.42
CA ASN A 214 -0.69 -4.66 -6.69
C ASN A 214 -0.18 -3.95 -7.96
N LEU A 215 0.58 -4.68 -8.79
CA LEU A 215 1.10 -4.19 -10.07
C LEU A 215 0.54 -5.02 -11.22
N LEU A 216 -0.01 -4.33 -12.20
CA LEU A 216 -0.36 -4.89 -13.50
C LEU A 216 0.57 -4.32 -14.57
N TRP A 217 0.89 -5.14 -15.55
CA TRP A 217 1.82 -4.83 -16.63
C TRP A 217 1.18 -5.15 -17.97
N THR A 218 1.26 -4.19 -18.89
CA THR A 218 0.78 -4.32 -20.26
C THR A 218 1.96 -4.36 -21.24
N PRO A 219 1.87 -5.16 -22.32
CA PRO A 219 2.89 -5.17 -23.36
C PRO A 219 3.13 -3.76 -23.92
N GLY A 220 4.40 -3.37 -24.06
CA GLY A 220 4.79 -2.00 -24.45
C GLY A 220 5.23 -1.10 -23.29
N GLY A 221 5.38 -1.64 -22.07
CA GLY A 221 5.99 -0.94 -20.93
C GLY A 221 5.00 -0.19 -20.04
N GLY A 222 3.70 -0.47 -20.14
CA GLY A 222 2.69 0.17 -19.29
C GLY A 222 2.54 -0.54 -17.95
N ALA A 223 3.02 0.08 -16.87
CA ALA A 223 2.65 -0.32 -15.52
C ALA A 223 1.26 0.22 -15.19
N HIS A 224 0.44 -0.51 -14.45
CA HIS A 224 -0.78 -0.01 -13.83
C HIS A 224 -0.76 -0.38 -12.36
N PHE A 225 -0.85 0.62 -11.49
CA PHE A 225 -0.93 0.43 -10.06
C PHE A 225 -2.39 0.23 -9.67
N VAL A 226 -2.65 -0.76 -8.84
CA VAL A 226 -3.99 -1.07 -8.36
C VAL A 226 -4.05 -0.99 -6.85
N ASP A 227 -5.23 -0.62 -6.36
CA ASP A 227 -5.57 -0.56 -4.93
C ASP A 227 -4.76 0.42 -4.07
N LEU A 228 -5.34 1.58 -3.82
CA LEU A 228 -4.82 2.57 -2.87
C LEU A 228 -5.44 2.42 -1.47
N ASP A 229 -6.02 1.26 -1.13
CA ASP A 229 -6.65 1.07 0.19
C ASP A 229 -5.68 1.25 1.35
N ASP A 230 -4.40 0.97 1.11
CA ASP A 230 -3.30 1.12 2.06
C ASP A 230 -2.42 2.36 1.77
N ALA A 231 -2.93 3.32 1.00
CA ALA A 231 -2.28 4.60 0.81
C ALA A 231 -2.09 5.31 2.17
N VAL A 232 -0.86 5.74 2.43
CA VAL A 232 -0.43 6.35 3.69
C VAL A 232 0.51 7.51 3.43
N THR A 233 0.81 8.28 4.48
CA THR A 233 1.92 9.23 4.45
C THR A 233 3.19 8.57 4.98
N GLY A 234 4.29 8.55 4.22
CA GLY A 234 5.54 7.91 4.65
C GLY A 234 6.76 8.32 3.82
N PRO A 235 7.93 7.68 4.04
CA PRO A 235 9.13 7.86 3.23
C PRO A 235 8.98 7.19 1.86
N ALA A 236 9.57 7.77 0.81
CA ALA A 236 9.49 7.26 -0.56
C ALA A 236 9.98 5.80 -0.70
N VAL A 237 10.99 5.40 0.08
CA VAL A 237 11.53 4.03 0.06
C VAL A 237 10.47 2.95 0.33
N GLN A 238 9.38 3.29 1.03
CA GLN A 238 8.29 2.35 1.33
C GLN A 238 7.70 1.74 0.06
N ASP A 239 7.57 2.51 -1.02
CA ASP A 239 7.01 1.99 -2.27
C ASP A 239 8.04 1.30 -3.18
N LEU A 240 9.32 1.27 -2.77
CA LEU A 240 10.42 0.70 -3.57
C LEU A 240 10.89 -0.66 -3.05
N TRP A 241 11.08 -0.79 -1.73
CA TRP A 241 11.81 -1.94 -1.17
C TRP A 241 11.07 -3.27 -1.32
N MET A 242 9.74 -3.24 -1.43
CA MET A 242 8.89 -4.43 -1.55
C MET A 242 8.94 -5.08 -2.93
N LEU A 243 9.58 -4.42 -3.91
CA LEU A 243 9.84 -4.97 -5.23
C LEU A 243 11.18 -5.72 -5.30
N LEU A 244 12.00 -5.61 -4.25
CA LEU A 244 13.30 -6.28 -4.18
C LEU A 244 13.12 -7.75 -3.79
N SER A 245 13.86 -8.63 -4.45
CA SER A 245 13.83 -10.08 -4.26
C SER A 245 15.19 -10.71 -4.51
N GLY A 246 15.30 -12.01 -4.21
CA GLY A 246 16.54 -12.77 -4.44
C GLY A 246 17.59 -12.57 -3.37
N ASP A 247 18.83 -12.95 -3.70
CA ASP A 247 19.98 -12.78 -2.83
C ASP A 247 20.40 -11.29 -2.69
N PRO A 248 21.27 -10.94 -1.73
CA PRO A 248 21.67 -9.54 -1.51
C PRO A 248 22.27 -8.84 -2.75
N ALA A 249 22.98 -9.56 -3.62
CA ALA A 249 23.58 -8.96 -4.82
C ALA A 249 22.50 -8.67 -5.88
N GLN A 250 21.54 -9.58 -6.05
CA GLN A 250 20.38 -9.39 -6.93
C GLN A 250 19.51 -8.22 -6.45
N ALA A 251 19.15 -8.18 -5.16
CA ALA A 251 18.37 -7.09 -4.58
C ALA A 251 19.06 -5.73 -4.75
N GLN A 252 20.39 -5.66 -4.63
CA GLN A 252 21.14 -4.43 -4.91
C GLN A 252 21.08 -4.03 -6.38
N GLN A 253 21.14 -4.98 -7.32
CA GLN A 253 21.03 -4.69 -8.74
C GLN A 253 19.63 -4.19 -9.11
N GLN A 254 18.59 -4.81 -8.56
CA GLN A 254 17.21 -4.39 -8.72
C GLN A 254 16.96 -2.99 -8.14
N LEU A 255 17.49 -2.71 -6.95
CA LEU A 255 17.40 -1.40 -6.33
C LEU A 255 18.08 -0.32 -7.19
N ARG A 256 19.25 -0.61 -7.77
CA ARG A 256 19.92 0.33 -8.70
C ARG A 256 19.06 0.62 -9.93
N ALA A 257 18.43 -0.39 -10.52
CA ALA A 257 17.55 -0.21 -11.67
C ALA A 257 16.31 0.63 -11.31
N LEU A 258 15.65 0.31 -10.19
CA LEU A 258 14.52 1.10 -9.68
C LEU A 258 14.91 2.56 -9.45
N LEU A 259 16.02 2.81 -8.76
CA LEU A 259 16.48 4.17 -8.48
C LEU A 259 16.92 4.90 -9.75
N ALA A 260 17.54 4.22 -10.72
CA ALA A 260 17.91 4.81 -11.99
C ALA A 260 16.68 5.34 -12.74
N GLY A 261 15.57 4.61 -12.72
CA GLY A 261 14.30 5.08 -13.28
C GLY A 261 13.62 6.16 -12.44
N TYR A 262 13.62 5.98 -11.12
CA TYR A 262 13.01 6.93 -10.19
C TYR A 262 13.64 8.33 -10.29
N GLU A 263 14.98 8.39 -10.26
CA GLU A 263 15.76 9.63 -10.30
C GLU A 263 15.67 10.35 -11.66
N GLN A 264 15.12 9.73 -12.71
CA GLN A 264 14.79 10.44 -13.96
C GLN A 264 13.59 11.39 -13.82
N VAL A 265 12.77 11.21 -12.78
CA VAL A 265 11.54 11.98 -12.57
C VAL A 265 11.58 12.77 -11.27
N LEU A 266 12.18 12.21 -10.22
CA LEU A 266 12.19 12.81 -8.88
C LEU A 266 13.44 12.41 -8.10
N ASP A 267 14.08 13.36 -7.43
CA ASP A 267 15.24 13.06 -6.59
C ASP A 267 14.87 12.14 -5.42
N PHE A 268 15.73 11.15 -5.20
CA PHE A 268 15.62 10.20 -4.10
C PHE A 268 16.64 10.50 -3.00
N ASP A 269 16.17 10.62 -1.77
CA ASP A 269 17.05 10.76 -0.61
C ASP A 269 17.60 9.39 -0.24
N ARG A 270 18.86 9.13 -0.60
CA ARG A 270 19.51 7.84 -0.37
C ARG A 270 19.62 7.44 1.10
N ARG A 271 19.47 8.40 2.02
CA ARG A 271 19.42 8.08 3.45
C ARG A 271 18.20 7.24 3.80
N GLU A 272 17.12 7.32 3.02
CA GLU A 272 15.94 6.48 3.20
C GLU A 272 16.24 4.98 3.02
N LEU A 273 17.32 4.59 2.33
CA LEU A 273 17.69 3.17 2.18
C LEU A 273 17.96 2.49 3.52
N THR A 274 18.38 3.23 4.56
CA THR A 274 18.56 2.66 5.91
C THR A 274 17.23 2.34 6.59
N LEU A 275 16.09 2.78 6.02
CA LEU A 275 14.76 2.50 6.55
C LEU A 275 14.14 1.23 5.97
N ILE A 276 14.82 0.51 5.07
CA ILE A 276 14.32 -0.73 4.48
C ILE A 276 14.06 -1.80 5.55
N GLU A 277 15.06 -2.15 6.37
CA GLU A 277 14.89 -3.13 7.45
C GLU A 277 13.88 -2.66 8.54
N PRO A 278 13.90 -1.38 8.98
CA PRO A 278 12.84 -0.85 9.85
C PRO A 278 11.42 -1.00 9.29
N LEU A 279 11.20 -0.68 8.02
CA LEU A 279 9.89 -0.79 7.37
C LEU A 279 9.48 -2.24 7.16
N ARG A 280 10.42 -3.14 6.82
CA ARG A 280 10.16 -4.58 6.73
C ARG A 280 9.75 -5.15 8.09
N THR A 281 10.46 -4.76 9.15
CA THR A 281 10.13 -5.12 10.53
C THR A 281 8.72 -4.65 10.91
N LEU A 282 8.39 -3.38 10.60
CA LEU A 282 7.04 -2.85 10.81
C LEU A 282 5.99 -3.65 10.02
N ARG A 283 6.25 -3.99 8.75
CA ARG A 283 5.33 -4.78 7.93
C ARG A 283 5.05 -6.16 8.55
N MET A 284 6.05 -6.82 9.13
CA MET A 284 5.88 -8.11 9.81
C MET A 284 5.02 -8.02 11.07
N ILE A 285 5.26 -7.00 11.91
CA ILE A 285 4.47 -6.73 13.11
C ILE A 285 3.04 -6.35 12.72
N HIS A 286 2.91 -5.46 11.73
CA HIS A 286 1.63 -5.01 11.20
C HIS A 286 0.80 -6.16 10.62
N HIS A 287 1.42 -7.10 9.90
CA HIS A 287 0.72 -8.28 9.37
C HIS A 287 0.07 -9.11 10.49
N SER A 288 0.77 -9.29 11.61
CA SER A 288 0.25 -10.00 12.78
C SER A 288 -0.97 -9.27 13.38
N GLY A 289 -0.86 -7.94 13.54
CA GLY A 289 -1.97 -7.11 14.01
C GLY A 289 -3.15 -7.03 13.03
N TRP A 290 -2.87 -7.10 11.73
CA TRP A 290 -3.88 -7.09 10.68
C TRP A 290 -4.75 -8.35 10.71
N ILE A 291 -4.14 -9.54 10.90
CA ILE A 291 -4.88 -10.79 11.11
C ILE A 291 -5.66 -10.72 12.43
N ALA A 292 -5.00 -10.32 13.53
CA ALA A 292 -5.59 -10.24 14.86
C ALA A 292 -6.87 -9.41 14.90
N LYS A 293 -6.87 -8.23 14.26
CA LYS A 293 -8.03 -7.32 14.20
C LYS A 293 -9.26 -7.94 13.51
N ARG A 294 -9.06 -9.01 12.74
CA ARG A 294 -10.10 -9.64 11.91
C ARG A 294 -10.36 -11.09 12.31
N TRP A 295 -9.84 -11.54 13.45
CA TRP A 295 -9.93 -12.95 13.83
C TRP A 295 -11.37 -13.44 14.06
N ASP A 296 -12.28 -12.54 14.44
CA ASP A 296 -13.71 -12.84 14.59
C ASP A 296 -14.44 -13.05 13.25
N ASP A 297 -13.84 -12.66 12.11
CA ASP A 297 -14.40 -12.94 10.78
C ASP A 297 -14.12 -14.41 10.40
N PRO A 298 -15.14 -15.26 10.18
CA PRO A 298 -14.94 -16.69 9.91
C PRO A 298 -14.02 -17.01 8.72
N ALA A 299 -13.85 -16.08 7.77
CA ALA A 299 -12.93 -16.27 6.66
C ALA A 299 -11.45 -16.27 7.10
N PHE A 300 -11.11 -15.57 8.19
CA PHE A 300 -9.72 -15.41 8.63
C PHE A 300 -9.14 -16.69 9.27
N PRO A 301 -9.82 -17.37 10.21
CA PRO A 301 -9.34 -18.66 10.72
C PRO A 301 -9.19 -19.73 9.63
N ILE A 302 -10.02 -19.68 8.57
CA ILE A 302 -9.93 -20.60 7.43
C ILE A 302 -8.71 -20.27 6.55
N ALA A 303 -8.46 -18.99 6.27
CA ALA A 303 -7.35 -18.55 5.43
C ALA A 303 -5.99 -18.60 6.16
N PHE A 304 -5.99 -18.41 7.48
CA PHE A 304 -4.80 -18.33 8.33
C PHE A 304 -4.86 -19.34 9.49
N PRO A 305 -5.01 -20.65 9.23
CA PRO A 305 -5.24 -21.66 10.28
C PRO A 305 -4.04 -21.85 11.21
N TRP A 306 -2.87 -21.35 10.82
CA TRP A 306 -1.64 -21.35 11.63
C TRP A 306 -1.58 -20.18 12.63
N PHE A 307 -2.38 -19.13 12.45
CA PHE A 307 -2.38 -17.96 13.33
C PHE A 307 -2.97 -18.32 14.69
N GLY A 308 -2.39 -17.78 15.76
CA GLY A 308 -2.76 -18.13 17.14
C GLY A 308 -2.09 -19.40 17.70
N THR A 309 -1.41 -20.19 16.86
CA THR A 309 -0.67 -21.36 17.34
C THR A 309 0.67 -20.96 18.00
N PRO A 310 1.18 -21.73 18.98
CA PRO A 310 2.50 -21.48 19.56
C PRO A 310 3.62 -21.42 18.51
N ASN A 311 3.55 -22.28 17.49
CA ASN A 311 4.55 -22.33 16.42
C ASN A 311 4.64 -21.02 15.64
N TYR A 312 3.50 -20.42 15.28
CA TYR A 312 3.48 -19.13 14.60
C TYR A 312 4.17 -18.04 15.43
N TRP A 313 3.84 -17.92 16.71
CA TRP A 313 4.42 -16.89 17.58
C TRP A 313 5.91 -17.10 17.86
N LEU A 314 6.35 -18.35 18.01
CA LEU A 314 7.77 -18.69 18.16
C LEU A 314 8.57 -18.37 16.90
N ASP A 315 8.05 -18.71 15.72
CA ASP A 315 8.64 -18.36 14.43
C ASP A 315 8.68 -16.85 14.21
N GLN A 316 7.61 -16.15 14.57
CA GLN A 316 7.55 -14.69 14.49
C GLN A 316 8.63 -14.04 15.37
N VAL A 317 8.83 -14.52 16.60
CA VAL A 317 9.90 -14.03 17.48
C VAL A 317 11.28 -14.28 16.88
N ALA A 318 11.52 -15.46 16.29
CA ALA A 318 12.80 -15.77 15.65
C ALA A 318 13.08 -14.83 14.47
N LYS A 319 12.10 -14.65 13.57
CA LYS A 319 12.21 -13.74 12.43
C LYS A 319 12.39 -12.28 12.85
N LEU A 320 11.74 -11.84 13.92
CA LEU A 320 11.98 -10.50 14.47
C LEU A 320 13.36 -10.35 15.10
N ALA A 321 13.94 -11.42 15.67
CA ALA A 321 15.32 -11.39 16.14
C ALA A 321 16.28 -11.15 14.98
N GLU A 322 16.12 -11.91 13.88
CA GLU A 322 16.91 -11.76 12.66
C GLU A 322 16.78 -10.34 12.07
N GLN A 323 15.56 -9.78 12.07
CA GLN A 323 15.35 -8.41 11.61
C GLN A 323 15.98 -7.35 12.53
N LEU A 324 15.97 -7.58 13.84
CA LEU A 324 16.65 -6.70 14.78
C LEU A 324 18.17 -6.68 14.54
N GLU A 325 18.78 -7.85 14.27
CA GLU A 325 20.18 -7.96 13.87
C GLU A 325 20.42 -7.26 12.52
N ALA A 326 19.58 -7.49 11.52
CA ALA A 326 19.69 -6.84 10.21
C ALA A 326 19.60 -5.30 10.28
N MET A 327 18.76 -4.74 11.16
CA MET A 327 18.70 -3.29 11.40
C MET A 327 19.98 -2.74 12.05
N GLN A 328 20.69 -3.54 12.84
CA GLN A 328 21.94 -3.15 13.51
C GLN A 328 23.16 -3.29 12.59
N ASP A 329 23.15 -4.29 11.71
CA ASP A 329 24.21 -4.56 10.74
C ASP A 329 24.06 -3.79 9.42
N ALA A 330 22.96 -3.04 9.25
CA ALA A 330 22.70 -2.27 8.03
C ALA A 330 23.86 -1.29 7.76
N PRO A 331 24.47 -1.31 6.57
CA PRO A 331 25.56 -0.40 6.23
C PRO A 331 25.08 1.06 6.29
N PRO A 332 25.97 2.01 6.63
CA PRO A 332 25.60 3.42 6.62
C PRO A 332 25.08 3.83 5.25
N ALA A 333 24.15 4.80 5.22
CA ALA A 333 23.64 5.36 3.98
C ALA A 333 24.83 5.77 3.08
N PRO A 334 24.79 5.47 1.76
CA PRO A 334 25.77 6.05 0.85
C PRO A 334 25.70 7.58 0.94
N PRO A 335 26.82 8.30 0.76
CA PRO A 335 26.81 9.76 0.79
C PRO A 335 25.79 10.31 -0.21
N PRO A 336 25.22 11.52 0.07
CA PRO A 336 24.41 12.21 -0.93
C PRO A 336 25.19 12.32 -2.24
N LYS A 337 24.49 12.38 -3.39
CA LYS A 337 25.14 12.67 -4.67
C LYS A 337 25.89 14.00 -4.50
N ASP A 338 27.20 14.00 -4.74
CA ASP A 338 27.94 15.23 -4.93
C ASP A 338 27.38 15.90 -6.20
N ASP A 339 27.03 17.18 -6.11
CA ASP A 339 26.64 18.04 -7.25
C ASP A 339 27.86 18.38 -8.14
N ASP A 340 28.81 17.45 -8.29
CA ASP A 340 30.10 17.67 -8.96
C ASP A 340 30.04 17.56 -10.50
N ASP A 341 28.85 17.73 -11.08
CA ASP A 341 28.68 18.05 -12.52
C ASP A 341 28.39 19.55 -12.75
N PHE A 342 28.69 20.42 -11.78
CA PHE A 342 28.98 21.82 -12.10
C PHE A 342 30.34 21.90 -12.79
N VAL A 343 30.32 21.72 -14.12
CA VAL A 343 31.38 22.22 -15.00
C VAL A 343 31.50 23.72 -14.72
N ASN A 344 32.51 24.10 -13.94
CA ASN A 344 32.87 25.47 -13.71
C ASN A 344 33.37 26.05 -15.04
N PHE A 345 32.49 26.75 -15.77
CA PHE A 345 32.82 27.52 -16.98
C PHE A 345 33.53 28.83 -16.58
N ASP A 346 34.60 28.73 -15.79
CA ASP A 346 35.52 29.83 -15.55
C ASP A 346 36.84 29.50 -16.24
N GLY A 347 36.99 30.00 -17.46
CA GLY A 347 38.15 29.76 -18.31
C GLY A 347 38.22 30.72 -19.49
N ASP A 348 38.40 32.01 -19.17
CA ASP A 348 38.99 32.97 -20.10
C ASP A 348 40.34 32.45 -20.64
N GLY A 349 40.55 32.65 -21.96
CA GLY A 349 41.82 32.47 -22.67
C GLY A 349 41.74 31.31 -23.68
N PHE A 350 41.87 31.53 -24.98
CA PHE A 350 42.90 32.32 -25.67
C PHE A 350 42.43 32.80 -27.05
N ALA A 351 42.85 34.02 -27.39
CA ALA A 351 43.22 34.56 -28.71
C ALA A 351 42.24 34.46 -29.89
#